data_AF-A9WSH4-F1
#
_entry.id   AF-A9WSH4-F1
#
_cell.length_a   1.000
_cell.length_b   1.000
_cell.length_c   1.000
_cell.angle_alpha   90.00
_cell.angle_beta   90.00
_cell.angle_gamma   90.00
#
_symmetry.space_group_name_H-M   'P 1'
#
loop_
_entity.id
_entity.type
_entity.pdbx_description
1 polymer ?
#
loop_
_entity_poly.entity_id
_entity_poly.type
_entity_poly.pdbx_seq_one_letter_code
_entity_poly.pdbx_strand_id
1 'polypeptide(L)'
;MPWWTWIVIWVSLLALSLLYVLLLGIKLWRHVVALGRECSEATARLGKPSVQFSQDLAGNSADPLKVVREPGWAVDADPAEVHAEYRSGKLNRKLDRTARRVERRSVRGQAQSLRDLQLIDPDLKL
;
A
#
# COMPACT_ATOMS: atom_id res chain seq x y z
N MET A 1 -47.65 -29.38 -12.72
CA MET A 1 -46.77 -29.22 -11.53
C MET A 1 -45.33 -29.38 -11.99
N PRO A 2 -44.66 -28.30 -12.43
CA PRO A 2 -43.46 -28.40 -13.25
C PRO A 2 -42.23 -28.68 -12.38
N TRP A 3 -41.98 -29.94 -12.06
CA TRP A 3 -40.80 -30.42 -11.33
C TRP A 3 -39.46 -29.89 -11.91
N TRP A 4 -39.44 -29.56 -13.21
CA TRP A 4 -38.32 -28.94 -13.91
C TRP A 4 -37.86 -27.58 -13.36
N THR A 5 -38.77 -26.75 -12.83
CA THR A 5 -38.37 -25.43 -12.32
C THR A 5 -37.41 -25.53 -11.14
N TRP A 6 -37.55 -26.58 -10.33
CA TRP A 6 -36.65 -26.85 -9.21
C TRP A 6 -35.21 -27.07 -9.68
N ILE A 7 -35.01 -27.90 -10.71
CA ILE A 7 -33.68 -28.18 -11.26
C ILE A 7 -33.05 -26.92 -11.83
N VAL A 8 -33.82 -26.12 -12.58
CA VAL A 8 -33.32 -24.86 -13.16
C VAL A 8 -32.86 -23.90 -12.06
N ILE A 9 -33.62 -23.78 -10.96
CA ILE A 9 -33.25 -22.93 -9.82
C ILE A 9 -31.88 -23.35 -9.25
N TRP A 10 -31.65 -24.64 -9.01
CA TRP A 10 -30.37 -25.12 -8.48
C TRP A 10 -29.22 -24.91 -9.47
N VAL A 11 -29.43 -25.18 -10.75
CA VAL A 11 -28.40 -24.96 -11.78
C VAL A 11 -28.03 -23.49 -11.86
N SER A 12 -29.02 -22.58 -11.84
CA SER A 12 -28.75 -21.13 -11.83
C SER A 12 -28.00 -20.70 -10.56
N LEU A 13 -28.38 -21.21 -9.38
CA LEU A 13 -27.69 -20.95 -8.12
C LEU A 13 -26.22 -21.41 -8.18
N LEU A 14 -25.97 -22.62 -8.66
CA LEU A 14 -24.61 -23.12 -8.84
C LEU A 14 -23.82 -22.28 -9.85
N ALA A 15 -24.43 -21.94 -10.99
CA ALA A 15 -23.78 -21.15 -12.02
C ALA A 15 -23.40 -19.74 -11.52
N LEU A 16 -24.30 -19.06 -10.81
CA LEU A 16 -24.00 -17.76 -10.21
C LEU A 16 -22.92 -17.87 -9.12
N SER A 17 -23.00 -18.89 -8.28
CA SER A 17 -21.99 -19.12 -7.23
C SER A 17 -20.61 -19.37 -7.84
N LEU A 18 -20.53 -20.23 -8.85
CA LEU A 18 -19.30 -20.53 -9.56
C LEU A 18 -18.73 -19.28 -10.24
N LEU A 19 -19.58 -18.50 -10.92
CA LEU A 19 -19.19 -17.23 -11.53
C LEU A 19 -18.64 -16.26 -10.48
N TYR A 20 -19.30 -16.13 -9.34
CA TYR A 20 -18.88 -15.26 -8.24
C TYR A 20 -17.52 -15.69 -7.69
N VAL A 21 -17.33 -16.98 -7.43
CA VAL A 21 -16.05 -17.53 -6.95
C VAL A 21 -14.94 -17.33 -7.97
N LEU A 22 -15.20 -17.49 -9.27
CA LEU A 22 -14.24 -17.21 -10.34
C LEU A 22 -13.83 -15.73 -10.36
N LEU A 23 -14.80 -14.82 -10.31
CA LEU A 23 -14.53 -13.38 -10.29
C LEU A 23 -13.74 -12.97 -9.04
N LEU A 24 -14.12 -13.49 -7.87
CA LEU A 24 -13.39 -13.26 -6.62
C LEU A 24 -11.99 -13.85 -6.69
N GLY A 25 -11.84 -15.07 -7.21
CA GLY A 25 -10.57 -15.74 -7.38
C GLY A 25 -9.62 -14.95 -8.26
N ILE A 26 -10.07 -14.48 -9.43
CA ILE A 26 -9.27 -13.63 -10.33
C ILE A 26 -8.91 -12.30 -9.65
N LYS A 27 -9.86 -11.67 -8.96
CA LYS A 27 -9.65 -10.40 -8.27
C LYS A 27 -8.60 -10.56 -7.16
N LEU A 28 -8.75 -11.56 -6.29
CA LEU A 28 -7.79 -11.86 -5.22
C LEU A 28 -6.42 -12.23 -5.80
N TRP A 29 -6.38 -13.05 -6.84
CA TRP A 29 -5.12 -13.44 -7.49
C TRP A 29 -4.34 -12.22 -7.98
N ARG A 30 -5.01 -11.25 -8.61
CA ARG A 30 -4.37 -10.00 -9.03
C ARG A 30 -3.79 -9.22 -7.85
N HIS A 31 -4.51 -9.16 -6.72
CA HIS A 31 -4.02 -8.50 -5.51
C HIS A 31 -2.84 -9.26 -4.88
N VAL A 32 -2.92 -10.59 -4.79
CA VAL A 32 -1.84 -11.44 -4.24
C VAL A 32 -0.59 -11.39 -5.11
N VAL A 33 -0.72 -11.36 -6.44
CA VAL A 33 0.43 -11.19 -7.34
C VAL A 33 1.07 -9.81 -7.17
N ALA A 34 0.27 -8.75 -6.98
CA ALA A 34 0.79 -7.41 -6.70
C ALA A 34 1.59 -7.39 -5.38
N LEU A 35 1.00 -7.92 -4.30
CA LEU A 35 1.67 -8.08 -3.01
C LEU A 35 2.90 -8.99 -3.09
N GLY A 36 2.84 -10.07 -3.86
CA GLY A 36 3.93 -11.01 -4.06
C GLY A 36 5.12 -10.38 -4.76
N ARG A 37 4.90 -9.45 -5.70
CA ARG A 37 5.98 -8.68 -6.33
C ARG A 37 6.68 -7.78 -5.32
N GLU A 38 5.91 -7.06 -4.50
CA GLU A 38 6.46 -6.22 -3.42
C GLU A 38 7.24 -7.05 -2.39
N CYS A 39 6.72 -8.21 -1.98
CA CYS A 39 7.42 -9.15 -1.10
C CYS A 39 8.66 -9.77 -1.76
N SER A 40 8.64 -10.04 -3.07
CA SER A 40 9.79 -10.57 -3.80
C SER A 40 10.92 -9.53 -3.91
N GLU A 41 10.58 -8.26 -4.10
CA GLU A 41 11.55 -7.16 -4.08
C GLU A 41 12.13 -6.96 -2.68
N ALA A 42 11.30 -7.03 -1.63
CA ALA A 42 11.76 -6.98 -0.24
C ALA A 42 12.65 -8.18 0.12
N THR A 43 12.27 -9.38 -0.33
CA THR A 43 13.06 -10.61 -0.13
C THR A 43 14.37 -10.57 -0.91
N ALA A 44 14.38 -10.02 -2.12
CA ALA A 44 15.61 -9.84 -2.91
C ALA A 44 16.59 -8.86 -2.26
N ARG A 45 16.10 -7.91 -1.44
CA ARG A 45 16.96 -7.06 -0.59
C ARG A 45 17.52 -7.83 0.61
N LEU A 46 16.76 -8.78 1.16
CA LEU A 46 17.22 -9.68 2.23
C LEU A 46 18.18 -10.79 1.75
N GLY A 47 18.02 -11.27 0.51
CA GLY A 47 18.77 -12.41 -0.05
C GLY A 47 20.14 -12.08 -0.64
N LYS A 48 20.59 -10.82 -0.60
CA LYS A 48 21.98 -10.49 -0.93
C LYS A 48 22.85 -10.77 0.31
N PRO A 49 23.64 -11.86 0.35
CA PRO A 49 24.59 -12.07 1.43
C PRO A 49 25.52 -10.86 1.46
N SER A 50 25.56 -10.30 2.63
CA SER A 50 25.87 -8.92 2.85
C SER A 50 27.37 -8.75 3.05
N VAL A 51 28.10 -8.67 1.92
CA VAL A 51 29.37 -7.90 1.89
C VAL A 51 29.12 -6.43 2.25
N GLN A 52 27.84 -6.02 2.26
CA GLN A 52 27.37 -4.70 2.67
C GLN A 52 26.83 -4.63 4.11
N PHE A 53 26.83 -5.72 4.90
CA PHE A 53 26.44 -5.65 6.33
C PHE A 53 27.56 -5.06 7.18
N SER A 54 28.82 -5.19 6.74
CA SER A 54 29.96 -4.50 7.33
C SER A 54 30.02 -3.02 6.97
N GLN A 55 29.30 -2.54 5.95
CA GLN A 55 29.31 -1.13 5.53
C GLN A 55 28.04 -0.37 5.94
N ASP A 56 26.87 -1.02 6.03
CA ASP A 56 25.63 -0.38 6.52
C ASP A 56 25.47 -0.40 8.04
N LEU A 57 26.24 -1.20 8.78
CA LEU A 57 26.42 -0.99 10.23
C LEU A 57 27.13 0.33 10.56
N ALA A 58 27.72 0.98 9.55
CA ALA A 58 28.22 2.35 9.64
C ALA A 58 27.30 3.38 8.94
N GLY A 59 26.17 2.95 8.34
CA GLY A 59 25.54 3.65 7.22
C GLY A 59 24.11 4.19 7.41
N ASN A 60 23.13 3.38 7.81
CA ASN A 60 21.74 3.87 7.94
C ASN A 60 20.81 2.89 8.67
N SER A 61 20.58 3.19 9.94
CA SER A 61 19.30 3.20 10.65
C SER A 61 18.17 2.27 10.16
N ALA A 62 17.73 1.40 11.08
CA ALA A 62 16.35 0.93 11.21
C ALA A 62 15.33 2.05 10.88
N ASP A 63 14.07 1.71 10.62
CA ASP A 63 12.99 2.69 10.85
C ASP A 63 12.49 2.53 12.30
N PRO A 64 13.06 3.25 13.28
CA PRO A 64 12.71 3.14 14.69
C PRO A 64 11.41 3.90 15.06
N LEU A 65 10.64 4.43 14.10
CA LEU A 65 9.73 5.53 14.38
C LEU A 65 8.22 5.23 14.37
N LYS A 66 7.76 4.00 14.15
CA LYS A 66 6.34 3.68 14.39
C LYS A 66 6.07 3.44 15.88
N VAL A 67 6.32 4.46 16.70
CA VAL A 67 5.93 4.47 18.11
C VAL A 67 4.41 4.48 18.16
N VAL A 68 3.80 3.34 18.49
CA VAL A 68 2.36 3.26 18.76
C VAL A 68 2.12 3.95 20.09
N ARG A 69 1.71 5.23 20.06
CA ARG A 69 1.44 6.01 21.27
C ARG A 69 -0.03 5.94 21.65
N GLU A 70 -0.30 5.82 22.94
CA GLU A 70 -1.65 5.75 23.47
C GLU A 70 -2.44 7.05 23.21
N PRO A 71 -3.75 6.99 22.95
CA PRO A 71 -4.57 8.20 22.80
C PRO A 71 -4.44 9.12 24.03
N GLY A 72 -3.96 10.35 23.83
CA GLY A 72 -3.76 11.32 24.92
C GLY A 72 -2.31 11.58 25.31
N TRP A 73 -1.35 10.81 24.82
CA TRP A 73 0.08 10.96 25.13
C TRP A 73 0.64 12.39 24.92
N ALA A 74 0.05 13.14 23.99
CA ALA A 74 0.53 14.46 23.60
C ALA A 74 0.17 15.57 24.60
N VAL A 75 -0.69 15.30 25.59
CA VAL A 75 -1.06 16.26 26.64
C VAL A 75 0.06 16.42 27.67
N ASP A 76 0.74 15.32 27.99
CA ASP A 76 1.79 15.27 29.01
C ASP A 76 3.22 15.31 28.43
N ALA A 77 3.36 15.32 27.10
CA ALA A 77 4.65 15.36 26.42
C ALA A 77 5.26 16.77 26.38
N ASP A 78 6.59 16.84 26.30
CA ASP A 78 7.29 18.11 26.08
C ASP A 78 6.87 18.73 24.73
N PRO A 79 6.34 19.97 24.71
CA PRO A 79 5.98 20.66 23.48
C PRO A 79 7.11 20.70 22.43
N ALA A 80 8.37 20.80 22.86
CA ALA A 80 9.51 20.84 21.93
C ALA A 80 9.67 19.52 21.16
N GLU A 81 9.48 18.38 21.83
CA GLU A 81 9.53 17.05 21.23
C GLU A 81 8.36 16.81 20.28
N VAL A 82 7.15 17.20 20.67
CA VAL A 82 5.95 17.11 19.82
C VAL A 82 6.12 17.93 18.55
N HIS A 83 6.70 19.13 18.64
CA HIS A 83 6.98 19.96 17.47
C HIS A 83 8.03 19.34 16.56
N ALA A 84 9.09 18.74 17.10
CA ALA A 84 10.10 18.06 16.32
C ALA A 84 9.51 16.87 15.55
N GLU A 85 8.70 16.06 16.22
CA GLU A 85 7.99 14.92 15.62
C GLU A 85 6.95 15.36 14.59
N TYR A 86 6.26 16.47 14.84
CA TYR A 86 5.34 17.04 13.85
C TYR A 86 6.08 17.43 12.57
N ARG A 87 7.26 18.06 12.70
CA ARG A 87 8.09 18.47 11.56
C ARG A 87 8.64 17.25 10.82
N SER A 88 9.15 16.24 11.51
CA SER A 88 9.65 15.01 10.87
C SER A 88 8.53 14.28 10.11
N GLY A 89 7.32 14.21 10.69
CA GLY A 89 6.16 13.59 10.04
C GLY A 89 5.53 14.41 8.91
N LYS A 90 5.95 15.66 8.67
CA LYS A 90 5.32 16.55 7.67
C LYS A 90 5.44 15.99 6.25
N LEU A 91 6.61 15.44 5.91
CA LEU A 91 6.84 14.84 4.58
C LEU A 91 5.98 13.59 4.39
N ASN A 92 5.93 12.71 5.39
CA ASN A 92 5.09 11.50 5.35
C ASN A 92 3.62 11.83 5.12
N ARG A 93 3.07 12.84 5.83
CA ARG A 93 1.69 13.30 5.61
C ARG A 93 1.47 13.86 4.20
N LYS A 94 2.47 14.52 3.61
CA LYS A 94 2.40 15.03 2.24
C LYS A 94 2.35 13.88 1.24
N LEU A 95 3.24 12.89 1.39
CA LEU A 95 3.30 11.70 0.54
C LEU A 95 2.01 10.87 0.63
N ASP A 96 1.48 10.66 1.84
CA ASP A 96 0.21 9.97 2.06
C ASP A 96 -0.97 10.59 1.30
N ARG A 97 -1.06 11.92 1.31
CA ARG A 97 -2.12 12.64 0.58
C ARG A 97 -1.94 12.50 -0.93
N THR A 98 -0.70 12.55 -1.41
CA THR A 98 -0.39 12.35 -2.83
C THR A 98 -0.74 10.93 -3.27
N ALA A 99 -0.34 9.91 -2.50
CA ALA A 99 -0.66 8.51 -2.77
C ALA A 99 -2.18 8.27 -2.89
N ARG A 100 -2.97 8.80 -1.94
CA ARG A 100 -4.45 8.70 -2.00
C ARG A 100 -5.05 9.41 -3.22
N ARG A 101 -4.45 10.51 -3.70
CA ARG A 101 -4.91 11.22 -4.91
C ARG A 101 -4.60 10.40 -6.16
N VAL A 102 -3.41 9.82 -6.23
CA VAL A 102 -2.96 8.95 -7.34
C VAL A 102 -3.86 7.72 -7.42
N GLU A 103 -4.12 7.06 -6.30
CA GLU A 103 -4.99 5.87 -6.24
C GLU A 103 -6.43 6.18 -6.66
N ARG A 104 -7.02 7.27 -6.17
CA ARG A 104 -8.38 7.66 -6.59
C ARG A 104 -8.47 7.96 -8.08
N ARG A 105 -7.41 8.55 -8.67
CA ARG A 105 -7.36 8.87 -10.11
C ARG A 105 -7.09 7.62 -10.95
N SER A 106 -6.24 6.70 -10.47
CA SER A 106 -5.94 5.44 -11.16
C SER A 106 -7.19 4.57 -11.29
N VAL A 107 -8.00 4.45 -10.23
CA VAL A 107 -9.26 3.69 -10.24
C VAL A 107 -10.26 4.26 -11.26
N ARG A 108 -10.22 5.57 -11.51
CA ARG A 108 -11.11 6.26 -12.46
C ARG A 108 -10.54 6.35 -13.88
N GLY A 109 -9.34 5.83 -14.13
CA GLY A 109 -8.66 5.96 -15.42
C GLY A 109 -8.32 7.41 -15.81
N GLN A 110 -8.23 8.32 -14.84
CA GLN A 110 -7.93 9.73 -15.10
C GLN A 110 -6.42 9.94 -15.20
N ALA A 111 -6.00 10.87 -16.07
CA ALA A 111 -4.60 11.27 -16.19
C ALA A 111 -4.02 11.74 -14.84
N GLN A 112 -2.85 11.22 -14.49
CA GLN A 112 -2.13 11.57 -13.28
C GLN A 112 -1.14 12.69 -13.58
N SER A 113 -0.85 13.54 -12.59
CA SER A 113 0.16 14.59 -12.79
C SER A 113 1.55 13.96 -12.72
N LEU A 114 2.44 14.35 -13.63
CA LEU A 114 3.83 13.85 -13.65
C LEU A 114 4.60 14.22 -12.38
N ARG A 115 4.23 15.33 -11.74
CA ARG A 115 4.77 15.77 -10.46
C ARG A 115 4.35 14.87 -9.29
N ASP A 116 3.10 14.37 -9.31
CA ASP A 116 2.63 13.40 -8.31
C ASP A 116 3.32 12.04 -8.48
N LEU A 117 3.74 11.72 -9.71
CA LEU A 117 4.53 10.52 -10.04
C LEU A 117 6.03 10.70 -9.79
N GLN A 118 6.48 11.87 -9.30
CA GLN A 118 7.90 12.19 -9.10
C GLN A 118 8.74 12.06 -10.39
N LEU A 119 8.10 12.12 -11.56
CA LEU A 119 8.77 12.07 -12.87
C LEU A 119 9.34 13.43 -13.29
N ILE A 120 8.93 14.50 -12.58
CA ILE A 120 9.43 15.85 -12.76
C ILE A 120 9.85 16.34 -11.38
N ASP A 121 11.16 16.52 -11.20
CA ASP A 121 11.69 17.15 -10.00
C ASP A 121 11.34 18.64 -9.98
N PRO A 122 10.69 19.13 -8.91
CA PRO A 122 10.29 20.53 -8.83
C PRO A 122 11.47 21.49 -8.67
N ASP A 123 12.67 20.97 -8.37
CA ASP A 123 13.90 21.74 -8.16
C ASP A 123 14.81 21.75 -9.40
N LEU A 124 14.48 20.99 -10.45
CA LEU A 124 15.10 21.16 -11.76
C LEU A 124 14.55 22.42 -12.43
N LYS A 125 15.16 23.57 -12.12
CA LYS A 125 15.07 24.75 -12.99
C LYS A 125 15.89 24.47 -14.25
N LEU A 126 15.20 24.25 -15.36
CA LEU A 126 15.76 24.42 -16.70
C LEU A 126 16.09 25.90 -16.95
#